data_AF-A0A0G0P3X4-F1
#
_entry.id   AF-A0A0G0P3X4-F1
#
_cell.length_a   1.000
_cell.length_b   1.000
_cell.length_c   1.000
_cell.angle_alpha   90.00
_cell.angle_beta   90.00
_cell.angle_gamma   90.00
#
_symmetry.space_group_name_H-M   'P 1'
#
loop_
_entity.id
_entity.type
_entity.pdbx_description
1 polymer ?
#
loop_
_entity_poly.entity_id
_entity_poly.type
_entity_poly.pdbx_seq_one_letter_code
_entity_poly.pdbx_strand_id
1 'polypeptide(L)'
;MIFRGLLKKLKGKEQSKEDFYIKVLLWAHDKQESGFTWDEIKKHFALDNLQESWIRKIFLTTSDTDRKLFEHLRNDETVTPNAHYYSLNEKGITAAINYKGLQHAEKSSERALWFASLSIFLTAIGLFFAIKQTNLTEIQSTSERINQARGVQSAIEFCKQNPGAQDSGLYEISSGKSAPCDQVIRNYSEERSLWDNIRSRF
;
A
#
# COMPACT_ATOMS: atom_id res chain seq x y z
N MET A 1 6.24 10.47 -11.79
CA MET A 1 7.29 11.45 -11.39
C MET A 1 6.75 12.84 -11.00
N ILE A 2 5.51 13.20 -11.39
CA ILE A 2 4.93 14.55 -11.21
C ILE A 2 4.53 14.87 -9.74
N PHE A 3 4.12 13.86 -8.96
CA PHE A 3 3.72 14.05 -7.54
C PHE A 3 4.87 14.39 -6.58
N ARG A 4 6.11 13.95 -6.89
CA ARG A 4 7.30 14.32 -6.08
C ARG A 4 7.62 15.81 -6.18
N GLY A 5 7.30 16.45 -7.31
CA GLY A 5 7.52 17.88 -7.51
C GLY A 5 6.55 18.75 -6.72
N LEU A 6 5.28 18.33 -6.60
CA LEU A 6 4.26 19.07 -5.85
C LEU A 6 4.50 19.03 -4.33
N LEU A 7 4.92 17.88 -3.80
CA LEU A 7 5.31 17.75 -2.38
C LEU A 7 6.57 18.54 -2.02
N LYS A 8 7.53 18.66 -2.96
CA LYS A 8 8.71 19.51 -2.75
C LYS A 8 8.38 21.00 -2.76
N LYS A 9 7.36 21.42 -3.52
CA LYS A 9 6.93 22.83 -3.64
C LYS A 9 6.21 23.36 -2.39
N LEU A 10 5.75 22.48 -1.50
CA LEU A 10 5.24 22.84 -0.16
C LEU A 10 6.35 22.91 0.91
N LYS A 11 7.58 22.50 0.57
CA LYS A 11 8.74 22.46 1.48
C LYS A 11 9.58 23.75 1.44
N GLY A 12 8.99 24.83 0.96
CA GLY A 12 9.49 26.21 1.06
C GLY A 12 8.61 27.05 1.97
N LYS A 13 8.00 26.44 3.00
CA LYS A 13 7.18 27.12 4.00
C LYS A 13 8.09 27.81 4.99
N GLU A 14 7.98 29.12 5.05
CA GLU A 14 8.21 29.93 6.23
C GLU A 14 7.93 29.08 7.49
N GLN A 15 8.95 28.82 8.30
CA GLN A 15 8.81 27.95 9.47
C GLN A 15 7.72 28.55 10.35
N SER A 16 6.60 27.84 10.52
CA SER A 16 5.48 28.37 11.28
C SER A 16 5.92 28.60 12.73
N LYS A 17 5.32 29.58 13.41
CA LYS A 17 5.66 29.88 14.82
C LYS A 17 5.42 28.65 15.70
N GLU A 18 4.43 27.85 15.34
CA GLU A 18 4.10 26.56 15.95
C GLU A 18 5.25 25.55 15.84
N ASP A 19 5.82 25.39 14.64
CA ASP A 19 6.96 24.49 14.41
C ASP A 19 8.18 24.93 15.24
N PHE A 20 8.37 26.24 15.36
CA PHE A 20 9.42 26.81 16.19
C PHE A 20 9.22 26.51 17.68
N TYR A 21 8.01 26.70 18.22
CA TYR A 21 7.72 26.37 19.62
C TYR A 21 7.86 24.87 19.90
N ILE A 22 7.45 24.00 18.97
CA ILE A 22 7.64 22.56 19.11
C ILE A 22 9.13 22.22 19.18
N LYS A 23 9.97 22.84 18.34
CA LYS A 23 11.43 22.62 18.40
C LYS A 23 12.03 23.06 19.73
N VAL A 24 11.60 24.20 20.26
CA VAL A 24 12.03 24.69 21.58
C VAL A 24 11.62 23.72 22.69
N LEU A 25 10.37 23.26 22.68
CA LEU A 25 9.84 22.31 23.65
C LEU A 25 10.61 20.98 23.64
N LEU A 26 10.86 20.42 22.45
CA LEU A 26 11.57 19.15 22.30
C LEU A 26 13.05 19.27 22.69
N TRP A 27 13.70 20.37 22.33
CA TRP A 27 15.08 20.64 22.76
C TRP A 27 15.18 20.77 24.28
N ALA A 28 14.26 21.51 24.91
CA ALA A 28 14.20 21.64 26.36
C ALA A 28 13.96 20.29 27.05
N HIS A 29 13.11 19.44 26.47
CA HIS A 29 12.91 18.07 26.95
C HIS A 29 14.19 17.24 26.87
N ASP A 30 14.98 17.34 25.80
CA ASP A 30 16.24 16.61 25.67
C ASP A 30 17.32 17.11 26.65
N LYS A 31 17.13 18.30 27.23
CA LYS A 31 17.98 18.89 28.28
C LYS A 31 17.43 18.73 29.70
N GLN A 32 16.32 18.01 29.87
CA GLN A 32 15.60 17.94 31.15
C GLN A 32 16.48 17.47 32.32
N GLU A 33 17.36 16.49 32.09
CA GLU A 33 18.18 15.89 33.16
C GLU A 33 19.22 16.85 33.74
N SER A 34 19.83 17.67 32.89
CA SER A 34 20.84 18.66 33.28
C SER A 34 20.25 20.06 33.53
N GLY A 35 19.00 20.27 33.14
CA GLY A 35 18.47 21.60 32.89
C GLY A 35 19.21 22.32 31.77
N PHE A 36 18.86 23.59 31.59
CA PHE A 36 19.51 24.50 30.65
C PHE A 36 19.44 25.94 31.15
N THR A 37 20.39 26.78 30.73
CA THR A 37 20.38 28.22 31.00
C THR A 37 19.66 28.99 29.89
N TRP A 38 19.28 30.23 30.18
CA TRP A 38 18.65 31.09 29.17
C TRP A 38 19.62 31.46 28.03
N ASP A 39 20.93 31.53 28.30
CA ASP A 39 21.92 31.81 27.28
C ASP A 39 22.13 30.61 26.33
N GLU A 40 22.01 29.38 26.84
CA GLU A 40 22.07 28.18 26.02
C GLU A 40 20.93 28.12 25.00
N ILE A 41 19.69 28.43 25.41
CA ILE A 41 18.55 28.46 24.49
C ILE A 41 18.70 29.57 23.44
N LYS A 42 19.16 30.78 23.85
CA LYS A 42 19.45 31.87 22.90
C LYS A 42 20.50 31.47 21.87
N LYS A 43 21.60 30.89 22.33
CA LYS A 43 22.71 30.47 21.48
C LYS A 43 22.30 29.33 20.55
N HIS A 44 21.53 28.36 21.05
CA HIS A 44 21.11 27.21 20.26
C HIS A 44 20.18 27.60 19.11
N PHE A 45 19.21 28.48 19.36
CA PHE A 45 18.22 28.88 18.37
C PHE A 45 18.56 30.19 17.64
N ALA A 46 19.69 30.83 17.97
CA ALA A 46 20.07 32.14 17.45
C ALA A 46 18.93 33.18 17.57
N LEU A 47 18.35 33.27 18.77
CA LEU A 47 17.14 34.05 19.02
C LEU A 47 17.38 35.55 18.80
N ASP A 48 16.49 36.18 18.02
CA ASP A 48 16.33 37.63 18.06
C ASP A 48 15.49 38.08 19.28
N ASN A 49 15.46 39.39 19.54
CA ASN A 49 14.74 39.96 20.69
C ASN A 49 13.22 39.67 20.66
N LEU A 50 12.63 39.57 19.47
CA LEU A 50 11.19 39.34 19.29
C LEU A 50 10.85 37.87 19.58
N GLN A 51 11.64 36.94 19.04
CA GLN A 51 11.55 35.50 19.29
C GLN A 51 11.82 35.16 20.76
N GLU A 52 12.79 35.84 21.39
CA GLU A 52 13.03 35.71 22.82
C GLU A 52 11.79 36.10 23.62
N SER A 53 11.16 37.25 23.30
CA SER A 53 9.93 37.69 23.94
C SER A 53 8.80 36.67 23.79
N TRP A 54 8.66 36.07 22.61
CA TRP A 54 7.67 35.03 22.35
C TRP A 54 7.91 33.78 23.19
N ILE A 55 9.15 33.28 23.24
CA ILE A 55 9.49 32.10 24.02
C ILE A 55 9.25 32.37 25.51
N ARG A 56 9.68 33.52 26.03
CA ARG A 56 9.42 33.89 27.44
C ARG A 56 7.92 33.87 27.74
N LYS A 57 7.10 34.47 26.88
CA LYS A 57 5.65 34.55 27.08
C LYS A 57 4.96 33.18 27.08
N ILE A 58 5.42 32.24 26.26
CA ILE A 58 4.78 30.93 26.10
C ILE A 58 5.32 29.92 27.12
N PHE A 59 6.63 29.93 27.37
CA PHE A 59 7.30 28.88 28.11
C PHE A 59 7.63 29.25 29.55
N LEU A 60 7.95 30.51 29.86
CA LEU A 60 8.46 30.88 31.18
C LEU A 60 7.33 31.14 32.18
N THR A 61 7.32 30.39 33.27
CA THR A 61 6.42 30.62 34.40
C THR A 61 6.79 31.93 35.11
N THR A 62 5.83 32.85 35.25
CA THR A 62 6.02 34.12 35.97
C THR A 62 5.34 34.13 37.35
N SER A 63 4.40 33.22 37.60
CA SER A 63 3.70 33.06 38.88
C SER A 63 3.17 31.64 39.06
N ASP A 64 2.89 31.25 40.31
CA ASP A 64 2.32 29.92 40.63
C ASP A 64 0.92 29.70 40.04
N THR A 65 0.19 30.78 39.78
CA THR A 65 -1.12 30.77 39.12
C THR A 65 -1.03 30.66 37.60
N ASP A 66 0.14 30.93 37.01
CA ASP A 66 0.39 30.84 35.57
C ASP A 66 1.61 29.94 35.28
N ARG A 67 1.59 28.73 35.84
CA ARG A 67 2.59 27.69 35.55
C ARG A 67 2.53 27.32 34.06
N LYS A 68 3.50 27.85 33.32
CA LYS A 68 3.77 27.61 31.91
C LYS A 68 4.48 26.27 31.74
N LEU A 69 5.43 26.15 30.82
CA LEU A 69 6.08 24.88 30.50
C LEU A 69 7.46 24.75 31.15
N PHE A 70 8.12 25.87 31.46
CA PHE A 70 9.41 25.93 32.12
C PHE A 70 9.25 26.30 33.59
N GLU A 71 9.96 25.58 34.43
CA GLU A 71 10.26 25.94 35.81
C GLU A 71 11.63 26.57 35.89
N HIS A 72 11.74 27.52 36.81
CA HIS A 72 12.97 28.24 37.08
C HIS A 72 13.57 27.70 38.37
N LEU A 73 14.74 27.10 38.25
CA LEU A 73 15.53 26.53 39.32
C LEU A 73 16.70 27.48 39.58
N ARG A 74 16.80 27.97 40.80
CA ARG A 74 17.90 28.83 41.24
C ARG A 74 18.73 28.07 42.27
N ASN A 75 20.04 28.10 42.14
CA ASN A 75 20.91 27.63 43.22
C ASN A 75 20.72 28.49 44.48
N ASP A 76 21.05 27.95 45.65
CA ASP A 76 21.06 28.69 46.91
C ASP A 76 21.81 30.03 46.73
N GLU A 77 21.27 31.11 47.29
CA GLU A 77 21.83 32.46 47.17
C GLU A 77 23.28 32.55 47.67
N THR A 78 23.70 31.58 48.48
CA THR A 78 25.04 31.42 49.02
C THR A 78 26.06 30.80 48.04
N VAL A 79 25.62 30.26 46.90
CA VAL A 79 26.50 29.63 45.90
C VAL A 79 26.84 30.62 44.78
N THR A 80 28.14 30.94 44.64
CA THR A 80 28.68 31.72 43.51
C THR A 80 29.31 30.83 42.44
N PRO A 81 28.93 30.96 41.15
CA PRO A 81 27.93 31.88 40.63
C PRO A 81 26.51 31.42 40.91
N ASN A 82 25.64 32.38 41.23
CA ASN A 82 24.19 32.18 41.32
C ASN A 82 23.67 31.90 39.90
N ALA A 83 23.59 30.63 39.56
CA ALA A 83 23.20 30.18 38.23
C ALA A 83 21.68 29.95 38.18
N HIS A 84 21.09 30.46 37.10
CA HIS A 84 19.67 30.33 36.78
C HIS A 84 19.48 29.21 35.77
N TYR A 85 18.91 28.10 36.23
CA TYR A 85 18.62 26.94 35.40
C TYR A 85 17.12 26.85 35.14
N TYR A 86 16.78 26.26 34.01
CA TYR A 86 15.42 26.00 33.60
C TYR A 86 15.27 24.52 33.27
N SER A 87 14.09 23.98 33.57
CA SER A 87 13.68 22.64 33.20
C SER A 87 12.20 22.66 32.82
N LEU A 88 11.74 21.64 32.11
CA LEU A 88 10.31 21.45 31.90
C LEU A 88 9.62 21.06 33.20
N ASN A 89 8.45 21.63 33.45
CA ASN A 89 7.55 21.13 34.48
C ASN A 89 6.69 19.97 33.96
N GLU A 90 5.82 19.43 34.81
CA GLU A 90 4.92 18.31 34.46
C GLU A 90 4.12 18.57 33.16
N LYS A 91 3.61 19.79 32.97
CA LYS A 91 2.88 20.17 31.75
C LYS A 91 3.79 20.18 30.53
N GLY A 92 4.99 20.75 30.66
CA GLY A 92 6.02 20.77 29.63
C GLY A 92 6.43 19.37 29.20
N ILE A 93 6.71 18.48 30.17
CA ILE A 93 7.08 17.08 29.93
C ILE A 93 5.95 16.36 29.20
N THR A 94 4.72 16.46 29.68
CA THR A 94 3.55 15.82 29.06
C THR A 94 3.34 16.30 27.63
N ALA A 95 3.44 17.61 27.39
CA ALA A 95 3.35 18.17 26.04
C ALA A 95 4.45 17.63 25.11
N ALA A 96 5.69 17.60 25.58
CA ALA A 96 6.81 17.07 24.79
C ALA A 96 6.66 15.57 24.46
N ILE A 97 6.22 14.76 25.42
CA ILE A 97 5.94 13.32 25.21
C ILE A 97 4.81 13.15 24.17
N ASN A 98 3.72 13.91 24.28
CA ASN A 98 2.62 13.86 23.33
C ASN A 98 3.08 14.19 21.91
N TYR A 99 3.91 15.22 21.73
CA TYR A 99 4.48 15.55 20.43
C TYR A 99 5.42 14.46 19.89
N LYS A 100 6.29 13.87 20.72
CA LYS A 100 7.13 12.75 20.31
C LYS A 100 6.28 11.53 19.90
N GLY A 101 5.20 11.26 20.64
CA GLY A 101 4.22 10.22 20.32
C GLY A 101 3.53 10.46 18.98
N LEU A 102 3.05 11.68 18.73
CA LEU A 102 2.45 12.08 17.46
C LEU A 102 3.43 11.96 16.28
N GLN A 103 4.68 12.42 16.44
CA GLN A 103 5.71 12.25 15.40
C GLN A 103 6.02 10.78 15.12
N HIS A 104 6.00 9.94 16.15
CA HIS A 104 6.20 8.50 15.97
C HIS A 104 5.00 7.85 15.25
N ALA A 105 3.78 8.24 15.62
CA ALA A 105 2.56 7.80 14.97
C ALA A 105 2.50 8.23 13.49
N GLU A 106 2.89 9.46 13.19
CA GLU A 106 2.95 9.99 11.81
C GLU A 106 3.96 9.22 10.96
N LYS A 107 5.19 9.02 11.46
CA LYS A 107 6.20 8.19 10.77
C LYS A 107 5.74 6.75 10.56
N SER A 108 5.02 6.19 11.53
CA SER A 108 4.43 4.85 11.41
C SER A 108 3.34 4.84 10.33
N SER A 109 2.49 5.86 10.30
CA SER A 109 1.43 6.04 9.31
C SER A 109 1.99 6.20 7.89
N GLU A 110 3.06 6.99 7.70
CA GLU A 110 3.73 7.12 6.40
C GLU A 110 4.26 5.78 5.88
N ARG A 111 4.85 4.96 6.77
CA ARG A 111 5.30 3.60 6.42
C ARG A 111 4.12 2.71 6.05
N ALA A 112 3.03 2.77 6.81
CA ALA A 112 1.81 2.01 6.51
C ALA A 112 1.22 2.40 5.15
N LEU A 113 1.18 3.70 4.82
CA LEU A 113 0.75 4.20 3.51
C LEU A 113 1.64 3.68 2.37
N TRP A 114 2.95 3.59 2.61
CA TRP A 114 3.88 3.04 1.63
C TRP A 114 3.64 1.55 1.39
N PHE A 115 3.46 0.76 2.44
CA PHE A 115 3.12 -0.67 2.32
C PHE A 115 1.76 -0.90 1.65
N ALA A 116 0.74 -0.10 2.00
CA ALA A 116 -0.57 -0.17 1.35
C ALA A 116 -0.46 0.14 -0.15
N SER A 117 0.31 1.18 -0.50
CA SER A 117 0.55 1.54 -1.91
C SER A 117 1.26 0.43 -2.68
N LEU A 118 2.27 -0.20 -2.06
CA LEU A 118 2.98 -1.33 -2.65
C LEU A 118 2.06 -2.54 -2.87
N SER A 119 1.20 -2.85 -1.89
CA SER A 119 0.22 -3.93 -1.99
C SER A 119 -0.77 -3.73 -3.13
N ILE A 120 -1.32 -2.52 -3.27
CA ILE A 120 -2.21 -2.17 -4.38
C ILE A 120 -1.48 -2.33 -5.73
N PHE A 121 -0.23 -1.89 -5.81
CA PHE A 121 0.57 -2.01 -7.03
C PHE A 121 0.82 -3.48 -7.43
N LEU A 122 1.22 -4.32 -6.48
CA LEU A 122 1.44 -5.75 -6.71
C LEU A 122 0.14 -6.45 -7.12
N THR A 123 -0.99 -6.07 -6.51
CA THR A 123 -2.31 -6.62 -6.84
C THR A 123 -2.70 -6.26 -8.28
N ALA A 124 -2.47 -5.01 -8.71
CA ALA A 124 -2.72 -4.59 -10.08
C ALA A 124 -1.86 -5.35 -11.10
N ILE A 125 -0.58 -5.59 -10.79
CA ILE A 125 0.31 -6.41 -11.62
C ILE A 125 -0.21 -7.86 -11.71
N GLY A 126 -0.59 -8.46 -10.57
CA GLY A 126 -1.14 -9.81 -10.53
C GLY A 126 -2.39 -9.95 -11.39
N LEU A 127 -3.32 -8.97 -11.30
CA LEU A 127 -4.53 -8.94 -12.11
C LEU A 127 -4.21 -8.83 -13.62
N PHE A 128 -3.22 -8.01 -14.00
CA PHE A 128 -2.79 -7.89 -15.39
C PHE A 128 -2.28 -9.22 -15.96
N PHE A 129 -1.43 -9.93 -15.22
CA PHE A 129 -0.94 -11.24 -15.63
C PHE A 129 -2.06 -12.28 -15.70
N ALA A 130 -2.98 -12.28 -14.73
CA ALA A 130 -4.14 -13.17 -14.74
C ALA A 130 -5.00 -12.98 -16.00
N ILE A 131 -5.29 -11.72 -16.38
CA ILE A 131 -6.05 -11.41 -17.61
C ILE A 131 -5.31 -11.93 -18.86
N LYS A 132 -3.99 -11.73 -18.93
CA LYS A 132 -3.18 -12.23 -20.05
C LYS A 132 -3.18 -13.76 -20.13
N GLN A 133 -3.13 -14.45 -19.00
CA GLN A 133 -3.20 -15.91 -18.96
C GLN A 133 -4.57 -16.41 -19.41
N THR A 134 -5.67 -15.78 -18.96
CA THR A 134 -7.03 -16.16 -19.39
C THR A 134 -7.20 -16.06 -20.90
N ASN A 135 -6.72 -14.98 -21.53
CA ASN A 135 -6.79 -14.83 -22.98
C ASN A 135 -5.98 -15.92 -23.73
N LEU A 136 -4.84 -16.35 -23.19
CA LEU A 136 -4.06 -17.43 -23.81
C LEU A 136 -4.76 -18.78 -23.68
N THR A 137 -5.40 -19.05 -22.54
CA THR A 137 -6.19 -20.28 -22.33
C THR A 137 -7.38 -20.36 -23.29
N GLU A 138 -8.05 -19.23 -23.53
CA GLU A 138 -9.16 -19.17 -24.49
C GLU A 138 -8.71 -19.57 -25.91
N ILE A 139 -7.56 -19.05 -26.36
CA ILE A 139 -6.98 -19.37 -27.67
C ILE A 139 -6.62 -20.86 -27.77
N GLN A 140 -6.00 -21.43 -26.74
CA GLN A 140 -5.63 -22.85 -26.73
C GLN A 140 -6.86 -23.76 -26.80
N SER A 141 -7.89 -23.47 -26.01
CA SER A 141 -9.13 -24.25 -26.00
C SER A 141 -9.86 -24.26 -27.35
N THR A 142 -9.74 -23.19 -28.13
CA THR A 142 -10.33 -23.10 -29.48
C THR A 142 -9.59 -24.01 -30.47
N SER A 143 -8.26 -24.03 -30.43
CA SER A 143 -7.45 -24.89 -31.30
C SER A 143 -7.70 -26.38 -31.04
N GLU A 144 -7.88 -26.75 -29.78
CA GLU A 144 -8.13 -28.14 -29.37
C GLU A 144 -9.50 -28.61 -29.85
N ARG A 145 -10.54 -27.76 -29.72
CA ARG A 145 -11.87 -28.03 -30.29
C ARG A 145 -11.84 -28.19 -31.81
N ILE A 146 -11.06 -27.37 -32.52
CA ILE A 146 -10.92 -27.47 -33.99
C ILE A 146 -10.21 -28.77 -34.38
N ASN A 147 -9.14 -29.14 -33.69
CA ASN A 147 -8.41 -30.38 -33.97
C ASN A 147 -9.26 -31.61 -33.67
N GLN A 148 -10.01 -31.61 -32.57
CA GLN A 148 -10.95 -32.67 -32.25
C GLN A 148 -12.05 -32.79 -33.32
N ALA A 149 -12.63 -31.66 -33.75
CA ALA A 149 -13.64 -31.65 -34.81
C ALA A 149 -13.10 -32.17 -36.15
N ARG A 150 -11.86 -31.81 -36.52
CA ARG A 150 -11.19 -32.34 -37.71
C ARG A 150 -10.96 -33.85 -37.62
N GLY A 151 -10.50 -34.34 -36.46
CA GLY A 151 -10.32 -35.77 -36.22
C GLY A 151 -11.62 -36.55 -36.41
N VAL A 152 -12.72 -36.04 -35.84
CA VAL A 152 -14.07 -36.62 -36.03
C VAL A 152 -14.48 -36.61 -37.50
N GLN A 153 -14.30 -35.50 -38.21
CA GLN A 153 -14.63 -35.43 -39.64
C GLN A 153 -13.83 -36.43 -40.47
N SER A 154 -12.51 -36.55 -40.24
CA SER A 154 -11.67 -37.52 -40.94
C SER A 154 -12.08 -38.97 -40.66
N ALA A 155 -12.46 -39.29 -39.43
CA ALA A 155 -12.95 -40.62 -39.07
C ALA A 155 -14.29 -40.93 -39.75
N ILE A 156 -15.22 -39.96 -39.79
CA ILE A 156 -16.49 -40.11 -40.51
C ILE A 156 -16.26 -40.33 -42.01
N GLU A 157 -15.34 -39.58 -42.61
CA GLU A 157 -15.01 -39.72 -44.03
C GLU A 157 -14.36 -41.08 -44.33
N PHE A 158 -13.44 -41.54 -43.48
CA PHE A 158 -12.87 -42.88 -43.56
C PHE A 158 -13.96 -43.97 -43.46
N CYS A 159 -14.88 -43.86 -42.51
CA CYS A 159 -15.96 -44.82 -42.33
C CYS A 159 -16.95 -44.84 -43.50
N LYS A 160 -17.21 -43.70 -44.14
CA LYS A 160 -18.01 -43.66 -45.38
C LYS A 160 -17.35 -44.41 -46.53
N GLN A 161 -16.02 -44.35 -46.61
CA GLN A 161 -15.25 -45.09 -47.63
C GLN A 161 -15.10 -46.57 -47.27
N ASN A 162 -15.09 -46.91 -45.97
CA ASN A 162 -14.84 -48.26 -45.44
C ASN A 162 -15.89 -48.68 -44.40
N PRO A 163 -17.16 -48.90 -44.81
CA PRO A 163 -18.26 -49.13 -43.86
C PRO A 163 -18.15 -50.42 -43.04
N GLY A 164 -17.35 -51.39 -43.48
CA GLY A 164 -17.12 -52.66 -42.78
C GLY A 164 -15.93 -52.65 -41.82
N ALA A 165 -15.23 -51.52 -41.67
CA ALA A 165 -14.06 -51.44 -40.79
C ALA A 165 -14.48 -51.48 -39.30
N GLN A 166 -13.79 -52.30 -38.51
CA GLN A 166 -13.99 -52.38 -37.06
C GLN A 166 -13.27 -51.26 -36.29
N ASP A 167 -12.34 -50.56 -36.94
CA ASP A 167 -11.61 -49.43 -36.38
C ASP A 167 -11.93 -48.17 -37.17
N SER A 168 -12.55 -47.19 -36.52
CA SER A 168 -12.89 -45.90 -37.10
C SER A 168 -11.85 -44.81 -36.80
N GLY A 169 -10.87 -45.11 -35.94
CA GLY A 169 -9.98 -44.11 -35.35
C GLY A 169 -10.64 -43.21 -34.29
N LEU A 170 -11.92 -43.42 -33.96
CA LEU A 170 -12.61 -42.77 -32.84
C LEU A 170 -12.75 -43.75 -31.68
N TYR A 171 -12.42 -43.31 -30.48
CA TYR A 171 -12.48 -44.14 -29.27
C TYR A 171 -13.70 -43.78 -28.42
N GLU A 172 -14.41 -44.80 -27.93
CA GLU A 172 -15.45 -44.61 -26.93
C GLU A 172 -14.84 -44.30 -25.57
N ILE A 173 -15.32 -43.24 -24.92
CA ILE A 173 -14.83 -42.79 -23.60
C ILE A 173 -15.09 -43.86 -22.52
N SER A 174 -16.18 -44.62 -22.65
CA SER A 174 -16.60 -45.64 -21.68
C SER A 174 -15.79 -46.92 -21.76
N SER A 175 -15.34 -47.32 -22.95
CA SER A 175 -14.72 -48.62 -23.19
C SER A 175 -13.24 -48.52 -23.55
N GLY A 176 -12.75 -47.34 -23.96
CA GLY A 176 -11.39 -47.12 -24.44
C GLY A 176 -11.07 -47.85 -25.75
N LYS A 177 -12.07 -48.50 -26.36
CA LYS A 177 -11.94 -49.24 -27.62
C LYS A 177 -12.35 -48.34 -28.77
N SER A 178 -11.77 -48.60 -29.95
CA SER A 178 -12.24 -47.94 -31.16
C SER A 178 -13.71 -48.31 -31.40
N ALA A 179 -14.52 -47.30 -31.69
CA ALA A 179 -15.87 -47.49 -32.18
C ALA A 179 -15.79 -48.08 -33.61
N PRO A 180 -16.61 -49.09 -33.94
CA PRO A 180 -16.70 -49.59 -35.30
C PRO A 180 -17.44 -48.59 -36.21
N CYS A 181 -17.13 -48.61 -37.50
CA CYS A 181 -17.59 -47.59 -38.45
C CYS A 181 -19.11 -47.57 -38.65
N ASP A 182 -19.79 -48.70 -38.46
CA ASP A 182 -21.24 -48.82 -38.52
C ASP A 182 -21.93 -48.04 -37.38
N GLN A 183 -21.36 -48.08 -36.18
CA GLN A 183 -21.84 -47.35 -35.01
C GLN A 183 -21.58 -45.84 -35.15
N VAL A 184 -20.40 -45.45 -35.67
CA VAL A 184 -20.06 -44.04 -35.93
C VAL A 184 -21.02 -43.43 -36.97
N ILE A 185 -21.27 -44.11 -38.08
CA ILE A 185 -22.14 -43.59 -39.14
C ILE A 185 -23.57 -43.39 -38.60
N ARG A 186 -24.11 -44.34 -37.83
CA ARG A 186 -25.46 -44.22 -37.25
C ARG A 186 -25.57 -43.00 -36.34
N ASN A 187 -24.69 -42.90 -35.35
CA ASN A 187 -24.74 -41.83 -34.35
C ASN A 187 -24.63 -40.43 -34.99
N TYR A 188 -23.73 -40.24 -35.95
CA TYR A 188 -23.55 -38.95 -36.62
C TYR A 188 -24.58 -38.67 -37.72
N SER A 189 -25.18 -39.70 -38.33
CA SER A 189 -26.27 -39.53 -39.29
C SER A 189 -27.58 -39.08 -38.63
N GLU A 190 -27.88 -39.61 -37.44
CA GLU A 190 -29.04 -39.21 -36.64
C GLU A 190 -28.90 -37.77 -36.15
N GLU A 191 -27.72 -37.36 -35.66
CA GLU A 191 -27.45 -35.97 -35.28
C GLU A 191 -27.61 -35.00 -36.45
N ARG A 192 -27.10 -35.35 -37.65
CA ARG A 192 -27.26 -34.49 -38.84
C ARG A 192 -28.73 -34.31 -39.21
N SER A 193 -29.52 -35.38 -39.11
CA SER A 193 -30.96 -35.33 -39.38
C SER A 193 -31.72 -34.44 -38.39
N LEU A 194 -31.30 -34.42 -37.11
CA LEU A 194 -31.87 -33.55 -36.08
C LEU A 194 -31.57 -32.07 -36.35
N TRP A 195 -30.34 -31.74 -36.72
CA TRP A 195 -29.95 -30.36 -37.05
C TRP A 195 -30.65 -29.83 -38.31
N ASP A 196 -30.80 -30.66 -39.35
CA ASP A 196 -31.49 -30.27 -40.58
C ASP A 196 -33.00 -30.05 -40.35
N ASN A 197 -33.61 -30.80 -39.42
CA ASN A 197 -35.02 -30.66 -39.04
C ASN A 197 -35.28 -29.44 -38.15
N ILE A 198 -34.29 -28.99 -37.36
CA ILE A 198 -34.38 -27.74 -36.60
C ILE A 198 -34.19 -26.54 -37.54
N ARG A 199 -33.24 -26.63 -38.49
CA ARG A 199 -32.97 -25.55 -39.46
C ARG A 199 -34.11 -25.34 -40.47
N SER A 200 -34.93 -26.35 -40.76
CA SER A 200 -36.10 -26.21 -41.64
C SER A 200 -37.33 -25.59 -40.97
N ARG A 201 -37.30 -25.42 -39.64
CA ARG A 201 -38.37 -24.80 -38.84
C ARG A 201 -38.11 -23.32 -38.51
N PHE A 202 -36.96 -22.78 -38.88
CA PHE A 202 -36.56 -21.38 -38.72
C PHE A 202 -36.09 -20.82 -40.06
#